data_AF-A0A925AXH4-F1
#
_entry.id   AF-A0A925AXH4-F1
#
_cell.length_a   1.000
_cell.length_b   1.000
_cell.length_c   1.000
_cell.angle_alpha   90.00
_cell.angle_beta   90.00
_cell.angle_gamma   90.00
#
_symmetry.space_group_name_H-M   'P 1'
#
loop_
_entity.id
_entity.type
_entity.pdbx_description
1 polymer ?
#
loop_
_entity_poly.entity_id
_entity_poly.type
_entity_poly.pdbx_seq_one_letter_code
_entity_poly.pdbx_strand_id
1 'polypeptide(L)'
;MFIFLASLGVLFTATMVAYLIVRFQNASWRTAGQPHLPLGLIASSALILAASGTLAWATSSVRKNKPDAMRRALVATLVLGIAFMGAQFLNWVTLSANNLPPNARSLYAFTFYMLTGVHAIHVVGGFVPLGFCIRNAYRGEYSSMRWNGVKFCAQYWHFLDVVWFVMLVTMWSVT
;
A
#
# COMPACT_ATOMS: atom_id res chain seq x y z
N MET A 1 15.38 3.19 -11.36
CA MET A 1 14.55 2.88 -10.17
C MET A 1 14.59 4.00 -9.15
N PHE A 2 15.76 4.40 -8.63
CA PHE A 2 15.83 5.43 -7.58
C PHE A 2 15.10 6.74 -7.92
N ILE A 3 15.36 7.36 -9.09
CA ILE A 3 14.70 8.60 -9.50
C ILE A 3 13.17 8.46 -9.53
N PHE A 4 12.66 7.31 -9.99
CA PHE A 4 11.22 7.02 -10.02
C PHE A 4 10.63 6.91 -8.61
N LEU A 5 11.31 6.22 -7.69
CA LEU A 5 10.87 6.15 -6.29
C LEU A 5 10.94 7.52 -5.61
N ALA A 6 11.96 8.32 -5.92
CA ALA A 6 12.09 9.68 -5.42
C ALA A 6 10.94 10.57 -5.91
N SER A 7 10.57 10.50 -7.20
CA SER A 7 9.43 11.27 -7.73
C SER A 7 8.11 10.84 -7.09
N LEU A 8 7.91 9.54 -6.85
CA LEU A 8 6.75 9.07 -6.09
C LEU A 8 6.79 9.55 -4.63
N GLY A 9 7.98 9.58 -4.02
CA GLY A 9 8.20 10.11 -2.69
C GLY A 9 7.76 11.57 -2.58
N VAL A 10 8.10 12.40 -3.56
CA VAL A 10 7.64 13.80 -3.63
C VAL A 10 6.12 13.87 -3.73
N LEU A 11 5.49 13.07 -4.59
CA LEU A 11 4.03 13.03 -4.74
C LEU A 11 3.33 12.71 -3.41
N PHE A 12 3.73 11.63 -2.74
CA PHE A 12 3.13 11.24 -1.46
C PHE A 12 3.44 12.27 -0.37
N THR A 13 4.67 12.77 -0.29
CA THR A 13 5.01 13.81 0.69
C THR A 13 4.15 15.06 0.51
N ALA A 14 3.96 15.51 -0.73
CA ALA A 14 3.11 16.67 -1.02
C ALA A 14 1.64 16.44 -0.61
N THR A 15 1.08 15.26 -0.88
CA THR A 15 -0.30 14.95 -0.46
C THR A 15 -0.44 14.80 1.05
N MET A 16 0.56 14.26 1.75
CA MET A 16 0.59 14.23 3.22
C MET A 16 0.74 15.62 3.83
N VAL A 17 1.58 16.50 3.27
CA VAL A 17 1.68 17.89 3.74
C VAL A 17 0.35 18.62 3.53
N ALA A 18 -0.29 18.45 2.37
CA ALA A 18 -1.62 19.02 2.12
C ALA A 18 -2.66 18.52 3.13
N TYR A 19 -2.66 17.21 3.45
CA TYR A 19 -3.48 16.64 4.51
C TYR A 19 -3.26 17.33 5.87
N LEU A 20 -2.00 17.50 6.28
CA LEU A 20 -1.66 18.14 7.55
C LEU A 20 -2.09 19.60 7.61
N ILE A 21 -1.91 20.36 6.53
CA ILE A 21 -2.38 21.76 6.44
C ILE A 21 -3.90 21.81 6.65
N VAL A 22 -4.65 21.00 5.91
CA VAL A 22 -6.12 20.92 6.05
C VAL A 22 -6.50 20.53 7.48
N ARG A 23 -5.79 19.56 8.08
CA ARG A 23 -6.03 19.12 9.46
C ARG A 23 -5.82 20.23 10.48
N PHE A 24 -4.73 20.98 10.40
CA PHE A 24 -4.39 22.01 11.40
C PHE A 24 -5.18 23.31 11.22
N GLN A 25 -5.72 23.57 10.02
CA GLN A 25 -6.60 24.72 9.78
C GLN A 25 -8.04 24.50 10.25
N ASN A 26 -8.43 23.26 10.57
CA ASN A 26 -9.79 22.92 10.99
C ASN A 26 -9.82 22.50 12.47
N ALA A 27 -10.40 23.35 13.32
CA ALA A 27 -10.53 23.09 14.77
C ALA A 27 -11.42 21.89 15.07
N SER A 28 -12.53 21.73 14.33
CA SER A 28 -13.41 20.56 14.40
C SER A 28 -13.04 19.54 13.35
N TRP A 29 -12.10 18.66 13.66
CA TRP A 29 -11.61 17.66 12.69
C TRP A 29 -12.65 16.60 12.35
N ARG A 30 -13.43 16.16 13.33
CA ARG A 30 -14.54 15.22 13.15
C ARG A 30 -15.84 15.87 13.58
N THR A 31 -16.90 15.62 12.83
CA THR A 31 -18.25 15.95 13.27
C THR A 31 -18.72 14.94 14.32
N ALA A 32 -19.55 15.39 15.27
CA ALA A 32 -20.14 14.51 16.27
C ALA A 32 -20.87 13.34 15.59
N GLY A 33 -20.55 12.10 16.00
CA GLY A 33 -21.08 10.87 15.39
C GLY A 33 -20.23 10.24 14.28
N GLN A 34 -19.13 10.88 13.84
CA GLN A 34 -18.20 10.24 12.89
C GLN A 34 -17.40 9.10 13.54
N PRO A 35 -17.35 7.92 12.91
CA PRO A 35 -16.54 6.82 13.40
C PRO A 35 -15.04 7.20 13.37
N HIS A 36 -14.29 6.65 14.31
CA HIS A 36 -12.83 6.69 14.25
C HIS A 36 -12.33 5.90 13.03
N LEU A 37 -11.03 6.02 12.73
CA LEU A 37 -10.39 5.18 11.72
C LEU A 37 -10.72 3.70 11.99
N PRO A 38 -11.15 2.93 10.97
CA PRO A 38 -11.58 1.56 11.17
C PRO A 38 -10.41 0.71 11.64
N LEU A 39 -10.63 -0.09 12.70
CA LEU A 39 -9.63 -1.02 13.22
C LEU A 39 -9.18 -2.05 12.16
N GLY A 40 -9.99 -2.28 11.13
CA GLY A 40 -9.63 -3.07 9.95
C GLY A 40 -8.40 -2.54 9.19
N LEU A 41 -7.95 -1.30 9.44
CA LEU A 41 -6.67 -0.80 8.93
C LEU A 41 -5.46 -1.50 9.56
N ILE A 42 -5.58 -1.98 10.81
CA ILE A 42 -4.52 -2.80 11.44
C ILE A 42 -4.40 -4.13 10.70
N ALA A 43 -5.55 -4.76 10.43
CA ALA A 43 -5.60 -6.03 9.70
C ALA A 43 -5.06 -5.90 8.28
N SER A 44 -5.44 -4.84 7.54
CA SER A 44 -4.88 -4.59 6.20
C SER A 44 -3.37 -4.31 6.26
N SER A 45 -2.89 -3.60 7.27
CA SER A 45 -1.45 -3.37 7.47
C SER A 45 -0.66 -4.64 7.74
N ALA A 46 -1.23 -5.60 8.46
CA ALA A 46 -0.61 -6.91 8.65
C ALA A 46 -0.48 -7.67 7.30
N LEU A 47 -1.49 -7.57 6.43
CA LEU A 47 -1.47 -8.20 5.10
C LEU A 47 -0.37 -7.61 4.21
N ILE A 48 -0.22 -6.29 4.16
CA ILE A 48 0.80 -5.66 3.32
C ILE A 48 2.22 -5.91 3.86
N LEU A 49 2.41 -5.95 5.18
CA LEU A 49 3.67 -6.38 5.80
C LEU A 49 4.00 -7.84 5.48
N ALA A 50 3.02 -8.72 5.55
CA ALA A 50 3.20 -10.12 5.16
C ALA A 50 3.61 -10.23 3.68
N ALA A 51 2.98 -9.44 2.80
CA ALA A 51 3.35 -9.37 1.38
C ALA A 51 4.81 -8.91 1.18
N SER A 52 5.23 -7.89 1.95
CA SER A 52 6.61 -7.42 2.02
C SER A 52 7.59 -8.54 2.40
N GLY A 53 7.25 -9.29 3.46
CA GLY A 53 8.04 -10.42 3.94
C GLY A 53 8.16 -11.54 2.89
N THR A 54 7.07 -11.85 2.19
CA THR A 54 7.10 -12.84 1.10
C THR A 54 7.96 -12.37 -0.07
N LEU A 55 7.96 -11.07 -0.40
CA LEU A 55 8.77 -10.54 -1.49
C LEU A 55 10.26 -10.48 -1.14
N ALA A 56 10.60 -10.20 0.12
CA ALA A 56 11.95 -10.35 0.65
C ALA A 56 12.40 -11.82 0.58
N TRP A 57 11.51 -12.77 0.89
CA TRP A 57 11.79 -14.20 0.73
C TRP A 57 12.00 -14.60 -0.74
N ALA A 58 11.23 -14.04 -1.67
CA ALA A 58 11.44 -14.26 -3.11
C ALA A 58 12.83 -13.80 -3.55
N THR A 59 13.24 -12.62 -3.10
CA THR A 59 14.55 -12.02 -3.38
C THR A 59 15.71 -12.82 -2.78
N SER A 60 15.54 -13.36 -1.57
CA SER A 60 16.53 -14.25 -0.96
C SER A 60 16.62 -15.59 -1.71
N SER A 61 15.48 -16.12 -2.15
CA SER A 61 15.39 -17.41 -2.85
C SER A 61 16.05 -17.38 -4.23
N VAL A 62 15.86 -16.30 -5.01
CA VAL A 62 16.50 -16.16 -6.33
C VAL A 62 18.02 -16.08 -6.21
N ARG A 63 18.54 -15.37 -5.19
CA ARG A 63 19.98 -15.29 -4.92
C ARG A 63 20.60 -16.62 -4.51
N LYS A 64 19.81 -17.51 -3.89
CA LYS A 64 20.21 -18.87 -3.51
C LYS A 64 19.95 -19.91 -4.61
N ASN A 65 19.59 -19.48 -5.83
CA ASN A 65 19.19 -20.36 -6.94
C ASN A 65 18.09 -21.38 -6.54
N LYS A 66 17.10 -20.94 -5.76
CA LYS A 66 15.93 -21.75 -5.36
C LYS A 66 14.68 -21.28 -6.12
N PRO A 67 14.50 -21.66 -7.40
CA PRO A 67 13.45 -21.11 -8.26
C PRO A 67 12.04 -21.41 -7.76
N ASP A 68 11.78 -22.59 -7.21
CA ASP A 68 10.44 -22.96 -6.73
C ASP A 68 10.05 -22.18 -5.47
N ALA A 69 10.99 -21.93 -4.56
CA ALA A 69 10.77 -21.07 -3.41
C ALA A 69 10.48 -19.63 -3.84
N MET A 70 11.23 -19.11 -4.83
CA MET A 70 10.98 -17.78 -5.41
C MET A 70 9.58 -17.70 -6.03
N ARG A 71 9.17 -18.68 -6.85
CA ARG A 71 7.84 -18.72 -7.49
C ARG A 71 6.72 -18.69 -6.45
N ARG A 72 6.79 -19.56 -5.44
CA ARG A 72 5.80 -19.59 -4.34
C ARG A 72 5.73 -18.26 -3.60
N ALA A 73 6.86 -17.66 -3.32
CA ALA A 73 6.94 -16.38 -2.62
C ALA A 73 6.34 -15.22 -3.44
N LEU A 74 6.57 -15.18 -4.75
CA LEU A 74 5.97 -14.17 -5.64
C LEU A 74 4.44 -14.34 -5.74
N VAL A 75 3.95 -15.57 -5.86
CA VAL A 75 2.51 -15.86 -5.88
C VAL A 75 1.87 -15.51 -4.54
N ALA A 76 2.51 -15.85 -3.42
CA ALA A 76 2.04 -15.46 -2.08
C ALA A 76 1.96 -13.93 -1.93
N THR A 77 2.95 -13.20 -2.44
CA THR A 77 2.94 -11.72 -2.46
C THR A 77 1.72 -11.18 -3.22
N LEU A 78 1.40 -11.76 -4.38
CA LEU A 78 0.23 -11.36 -5.16
C LEU A 78 -1.08 -11.60 -4.41
N VAL A 79 -1.24 -12.79 -3.82
CA VAL A 79 -2.44 -13.14 -3.04
C VAL A 79 -2.62 -12.21 -1.85
N LEU A 80 -1.55 -11.95 -1.09
CA LEU A 80 -1.58 -11.03 0.06
C LEU A 80 -1.88 -9.59 -0.37
N GLY A 81 -1.34 -9.14 -1.49
CA GLY A 81 -1.66 -7.82 -2.04
C GLY A 81 -3.13 -7.69 -2.47
N ILE A 82 -3.71 -8.73 -3.08
CA ILE A 82 -5.14 -8.77 -3.41
C ILE A 82 -5.99 -8.75 -2.13
N ALA A 83 -5.60 -9.53 -1.12
CA ALA A 83 -6.28 -9.55 0.18
C ALA A 83 -6.22 -8.18 0.86
N PHE A 84 -5.06 -7.49 0.81
CA PHE A 84 -4.91 -6.12 1.28
C PHE A 84 -5.88 -5.17 0.59
N MET A 85 -5.99 -5.23 -0.75
CA MET A 85 -6.90 -4.39 -1.51
C MET A 85 -8.37 -4.66 -1.16
N GLY A 86 -8.73 -5.93 -0.98
CA GLY A 86 -10.07 -6.33 -0.51
C GLY A 86 -10.38 -5.78 0.88
N ALA A 87 -9.45 -5.92 1.84
CA ALA A 87 -9.60 -5.35 3.17
C ALA A 87 -9.72 -3.82 3.13
N GLN A 88 -8.95 -3.15 2.27
CA GLN A 88 -9.02 -1.70 2.11
C GLN A 88 -10.37 -1.25 1.53
N PHE A 89 -10.91 -1.99 0.57
CA PHE A 89 -12.24 -1.73 0.03
C PHE A 89 -13.33 -1.88 1.11
N LEU A 90 -13.25 -2.93 1.95
CA LEU A 90 -14.18 -3.09 3.07
C LEU A 90 -14.08 -1.92 4.07
N ASN A 91 -12.87 -1.46 4.39
CA ASN A 91 -12.67 -0.28 5.24
C ASN A 91 -13.33 0.98 4.64
N TRP A 92 -13.24 1.16 3.32
CA TRP A 92 -13.90 2.27 2.62
C TRP A 92 -15.42 2.19 2.71
N VAL A 93 -15.99 1.00 2.51
CA VAL A 93 -17.43 0.75 2.60
C VAL A 93 -17.93 0.95 4.03
N THR A 94 -17.21 0.48 5.04
CA THR A 94 -17.58 0.71 6.44
C THR A 94 -17.58 2.20 6.77
N LEU A 95 -16.60 2.97 6.30
CA LEU A 95 -16.56 4.42 6.51
C LEU A 95 -17.69 5.16 5.76
N SER A 96 -18.10 4.68 4.57
CA SER A 96 -19.15 5.33 3.78
C SER A 96 -20.57 4.97 4.25
N ALA A 97 -20.78 3.74 4.73
CA ALA A 97 -22.07 3.23 5.17
C ALA A 97 -22.58 3.83 6.49
N ASN A 98 -21.71 4.50 7.26
CA ASN A 98 -22.08 5.14 8.54
C ASN A 98 -22.88 6.47 8.39
N ASN A 99 -23.68 6.60 7.32
CA ASN A 99 -24.74 7.61 7.13
C ASN A 99 -24.38 9.05 7.53
N LEU A 100 -23.28 9.57 7.00
CA LEU A 100 -23.02 11.00 7.09
C LEU A 100 -24.06 11.75 6.24
N PRO A 101 -24.69 12.82 6.78
CA PRO A 101 -25.57 13.68 5.98
C PRO A 101 -24.89 14.09 4.65
N PRO A 102 -25.62 14.22 3.54
CA PRO A 102 -25.06 14.64 2.25
C PRO A 102 -24.24 15.95 2.32
N ASN A 103 -24.63 16.80 3.25
CA ASN A 103 -24.10 18.12 3.61
C ASN A 103 -23.00 18.05 4.70
N ALA A 104 -22.69 16.87 5.21
CA ALA A 104 -21.67 16.57 6.22
C ALA A 104 -20.58 15.62 5.70
N ARG A 105 -20.27 15.68 4.39
CA ARG A 105 -18.99 15.16 3.88
C ARG A 105 -17.86 15.92 4.55
N SER A 106 -17.45 15.45 5.72
CA SER A 106 -16.36 16.07 6.47
C SER A 106 -15.07 15.98 5.65
N LEU A 107 -14.29 17.05 5.72
CA LEU A 107 -12.93 17.11 5.21
C LEU A 107 -12.09 15.92 5.71
N TYR A 108 -12.39 15.39 6.90
CA TYR A 108 -11.80 14.15 7.42
C TYR A 108 -12.00 12.94 6.49
N ALA A 109 -13.24 12.64 6.11
CA ALA A 109 -13.54 11.50 5.25
C ALA A 109 -12.98 11.71 3.84
N PHE A 110 -13.12 12.93 3.28
CA PHE A 110 -12.59 13.26 1.97
C PHE A 110 -11.08 13.06 1.89
N THR A 111 -10.33 13.62 2.86
CA THR A 111 -8.87 13.52 2.86
C THR A 111 -8.38 12.10 3.12
N PHE A 112 -9.08 11.32 3.96
CA PHE A 112 -8.82 9.89 4.13
C PHE A 112 -8.97 9.12 2.80
N TYR A 113 -10.08 9.31 2.08
CA TYR A 113 -10.30 8.64 0.79
C TYR A 113 -9.32 9.10 -0.27
N MET A 114 -8.97 10.37 -0.31
CA MET A 114 -7.97 10.89 -1.24
C MET A 114 -6.61 10.24 -0.99
N LEU A 115 -6.11 10.27 0.25
CA LEU A 115 -4.78 9.77 0.59
C LEU A 115 -4.69 8.26 0.40
N THR A 116 -5.65 7.51 0.92
CA THR A 116 -5.70 6.04 0.77
C THR A 116 -6.00 5.61 -0.67
N GLY A 117 -6.77 6.40 -1.42
CA GLY A 117 -7.08 6.15 -2.82
C GLY A 117 -5.87 6.32 -3.74
N VAL A 118 -5.09 7.38 -3.56
CA VAL A 118 -3.82 7.56 -4.29
C VAL A 118 -2.88 6.39 -4.01
N HIS A 119 -2.75 5.97 -2.74
CA HIS A 119 -1.96 4.79 -2.40
C HIS A 119 -2.49 3.52 -3.07
N ALA A 120 -3.80 3.28 -3.02
CA ALA A 120 -4.42 2.10 -3.62
C ALA A 120 -4.18 2.01 -5.13
N ILE A 121 -4.24 3.13 -5.87
CA ILE A 121 -3.91 3.18 -7.30
C ILE A 121 -2.48 2.70 -7.55
N HIS A 122 -1.53 3.09 -6.71
CA HIS A 122 -0.14 2.65 -6.84
C HIS A 122 0.03 1.16 -6.52
N VAL A 123 -0.66 0.64 -5.51
CA VAL A 123 -0.66 -0.81 -5.19
C VAL A 123 -1.23 -1.61 -6.38
N VAL A 124 -2.34 -1.16 -6.96
CA VAL A 124 -2.91 -1.79 -8.17
C VAL A 124 -1.92 -1.72 -9.34
N GLY A 125 -1.28 -0.57 -9.56
CA GLY A 125 -0.22 -0.42 -10.56
C GLY A 125 0.97 -1.35 -10.30
N GLY A 126 1.29 -1.64 -9.03
CA GLY A 126 2.32 -2.58 -8.59
C GLY A 126 2.05 -4.05 -8.91
N PHE A 127 0.79 -4.43 -9.15
CA PHE A 127 0.46 -5.79 -9.60
C PHE A 127 0.96 -6.09 -11.01
N VAL A 128 1.07 -5.08 -11.87
CA VAL A 128 1.55 -5.24 -13.24
C VAL A 128 3.01 -5.74 -13.28
N PRO A 129 4.02 -5.06 -12.69
CA PRO A 129 5.38 -5.56 -12.64
C PRO A 129 5.52 -6.86 -11.84
N LEU A 130 4.69 -7.07 -10.81
CA LEU A 130 4.65 -8.33 -10.06
C LEU A 130 4.19 -9.49 -10.95
N GLY A 131 3.15 -9.29 -11.75
CA GLY A 131 2.67 -10.27 -12.74
C GLY A 131 3.73 -10.61 -13.78
N PHE A 132 4.46 -9.62 -14.29
CA PHE A 132 5.62 -9.86 -15.16
C PHE A 132 6.72 -10.67 -14.47
N CYS A 133 7.02 -10.38 -13.20
CA CYS A 133 7.98 -11.16 -12.43
C CYS A 133 7.53 -12.61 -12.26
N ILE A 134 6.26 -12.85 -11.92
CA ILE A 134 5.71 -14.21 -11.81
C ILE A 134 5.84 -14.94 -13.15
N ARG A 135 5.39 -14.33 -14.26
CA ARG A 135 5.48 -14.91 -15.60
C ARG A 135 6.93 -15.32 -15.95
N ASN A 136 7.87 -14.41 -15.74
CA ASN A 136 9.28 -14.63 -16.08
C ASN A 136 9.93 -15.67 -15.14
N ALA A 137 9.49 -15.74 -13.88
CA ALA A 137 9.91 -16.79 -12.94
C ALA A 137 9.48 -18.19 -13.38
N TYR A 138 8.26 -18.33 -13.92
CA TYR A 138 7.80 -19.62 -14.48
C TYR A 138 8.50 -19.98 -15.79
N ARG A 139 8.88 -18.98 -16.62
CA ARG A 139 9.71 -19.19 -17.81
C ARG A 139 11.18 -19.51 -17.51
N GLY A 140 11.60 -19.46 -16.25
CA GLY A 140 12.98 -19.74 -15.86
C GLY A 140 13.96 -18.62 -16.23
N GLU A 141 13.48 -17.40 -16.45
CA GLU A 141 14.32 -16.26 -16.87
C GLU A 141 15.16 -15.65 -15.74
N TYR A 142 14.99 -16.13 -14.50
CA TYR A 142 15.70 -15.63 -13.33
C TYR A 142 16.75 -16.61 -12.81
N SER A 143 17.92 -16.06 -12.48
CA SER A 143 19.03 -16.74 -11.83
C SER A 143 19.69 -15.82 -10.81
N SER A 144 20.60 -16.36 -9.99
CA SER A 144 21.42 -15.56 -9.05
C SER A 144 22.19 -14.40 -9.70
N MET A 145 22.49 -14.48 -11.00
CA MET A 145 23.14 -13.41 -11.77
C MET A 145 22.12 -12.48 -12.46
N ARG A 146 20.93 -12.98 -12.80
CA ARG A 146 19.89 -12.24 -13.52
C ARG A 146 18.60 -12.23 -12.71
N TRP A 147 18.50 -11.31 -11.75
CA TRP A 147 17.30 -11.14 -10.90
C TRP A 147 16.87 -9.68 -10.72
N ASN A 148 17.38 -8.76 -11.55
CA ASN A 148 17.09 -7.33 -11.46
C ASN A 148 15.58 -7.02 -11.54
N GLY A 149 14.80 -7.81 -12.29
CA GLY A 149 13.34 -7.66 -12.32
C GLY A 149 12.70 -7.84 -10.94
N VAL A 150 13.04 -8.93 -10.25
CA VAL A 150 12.59 -9.19 -8.88
C VAL A 150 13.11 -8.13 -7.91
N LYS A 151 14.38 -7.71 -8.06
CA LYS A 151 14.97 -6.64 -7.25
C LYS A 151 14.17 -5.34 -7.34
N PHE A 152 13.88 -4.90 -8.56
CA PHE A 152 13.17 -3.66 -8.81
C PHE A 152 11.71 -3.74 -8.36
N CYS A 153 11.06 -4.89 -8.56
CA CYS A 153 9.72 -5.15 -8.02
C CYS A 153 9.72 -5.07 -6.48
N ALA A 154 10.70 -5.70 -5.82
CA ALA A 154 10.85 -5.64 -4.38
C ALA A 154 11.06 -4.21 -3.86
N GLN A 155 11.95 -3.44 -4.49
CA GLN A 155 12.18 -2.03 -4.10
C GLN A 155 10.91 -1.17 -4.20
N TYR A 156 10.08 -1.39 -5.23
CA TYR A 156 8.83 -0.67 -5.40
C TYR A 156 7.80 -1.02 -4.32
N TRP A 157 7.59 -2.31 -4.05
CA TRP A 157 6.66 -2.77 -3.02
C TRP A 157 7.08 -2.32 -1.62
N HIS A 158 8.35 -2.49 -1.25
CA HIS A 158 8.86 -2.01 0.05
C HIS A 158 8.71 -0.49 0.21
N PHE A 159 8.89 0.27 -0.87
CA PHE A 159 8.64 1.71 -0.84
C PHE A 159 7.16 2.04 -0.56
N LEU A 160 6.22 1.34 -1.21
CA LEU A 160 4.80 1.51 -0.94
C LEU A 160 4.44 1.16 0.50
N ASP A 161 5.04 0.09 1.07
CA ASP A 161 4.82 -0.27 2.46
C ASP A 161 5.26 0.84 3.41
N VAL A 162 6.47 1.40 3.21
CA VAL A 162 6.97 2.52 4.02
C VAL A 162 6.03 3.72 3.96
N VAL A 163 5.58 4.08 2.75
CA VAL A 163 4.61 5.17 2.57
C VAL A 163 3.30 4.87 3.31
N TRP A 164 2.79 3.65 3.23
CA TRP A 164 1.57 3.23 3.92
C TRP A 164 1.68 3.40 5.43
N PHE A 165 2.80 2.97 6.04
CA PHE A 165 3.02 3.14 7.47
C PHE A 165 3.13 4.60 7.88
N VAL A 166 3.87 5.41 7.13
CA VAL A 166 3.95 6.86 7.39
C VAL A 166 2.57 7.49 7.31
N MET A 167 1.78 7.14 6.30
CA MET A 167 0.40 7.61 6.16
C MET A 167 -0.48 7.21 7.35
N LEU A 168 -0.44 5.95 7.77
CA LEU A 168 -1.22 5.46 8.91
C LEU A 168 -0.86 6.15 10.22
N VAL A 169 0.45 6.25 10.52
CA VAL A 169 0.92 6.96 11.71
C VAL A 169 0.49 8.42 11.67
N THR A 170 0.64 9.08 10.51
CA THR A 170 0.21 10.47 10.34
C THR A 170 -1.27 10.62 10.62
N MET A 171 -2.12 9.79 9.99
CA MET A 171 -3.57 9.85 10.17
C MET A 171 -4.00 9.56 11.61
N TRP A 172 -3.39 8.57 12.29
CA TRP A 172 -3.72 8.26 13.68
C TRP A 172 -3.23 9.31 14.68
N SER A 173 -2.04 9.89 14.45
CA SER A 173 -1.45 10.86 15.37
C SER A 173 -2.21 12.18 15.45
N VAL A 174 -2.99 12.51 14.41
CA VAL A 174 -3.74 13.76 14.32
C VAL A 174 -5.25 13.59 14.42
N THR A 175 -5.78 12.35 14.44
CA THR A 175 -7.19 12.09 14.74
C THR A 175 -7.55 12.41 16.17
#